data_AF-A0A4U0V979-F1
#
_entry.id   AF-A0A4U0V979-F1
#
_cell.length_a   1.000
_cell.length_b   1.000
_cell.length_c   1.000
_cell.angle_alpha   90.00
_cell.angle_beta   90.00
_cell.angle_gamma   90.00
#
_symmetry.space_group_name_H-M   'P 1'
#
loop_
_entity.id
_entity.type
_entity.pdbx_description
1 polymer ?
#
loop_
_entity_poly.entity_id
_entity_poly.type
_entity_poly.pdbx_seq_one_letter_code
_entity_poly.pdbx_strand_id
1 'polypeptide(L)'
;TARLNLELLEQTLRNHEGWSTWTPHWDEGEFAGGDHLTVMQLHESTRDKLLAITQSFLHKALEIHRDHNPHNTPPSSHHSPGSHSGSNFVLLPPARVLEYFLRSYANSFERYYPLTSRGILDANELLHCYYDRAASLLVLMMIAQGSMNIPSKEAMMLTGGLTEACRISLFDLIERNVIMSGDPIVLHSALLFTVQAAWSGDKWQMDIAMGQRGMYFAMLRHSGVLEHRSHAPAAPDRRANTDQLWSEWIQNESRSRLVYSWVMVDQDMSLFHDTAPLFSVTEFAAPMPDTDRLWHAKSAAEWSSIFEQVHEFSGGFSSVGSGARPLSLRDLFRHFLADEMIPLGIEMTPLQMRLLLHPLQSLVCQYSQLLSCFSDTPGKRTQSPRAMTAASTRVRLEEVQSLLQRWFDLAERYLKANPMCALMQTNLIVFHLISLNAVTNFPEIERLARRESVDGIYQQLVWRHKRCIADVEEAVFHCGQVFRLVRSMPRGIRPSWWAAAIYRVGLILWTDSLLQKDAVSPNTNGMFPVSGPSFAIDALPADHPLIVRYLTKREGLPCVSKRHGSSMPIDQAFAMLQHCVEVIDEGAATRFSDGIRSKLERLSRG
;
A
#
# COMPACT_ATOMS: atom_id res chain seq x y z
N THR A 1 4.30 -11.11 22.01
CA THR A 1 4.93 -10.79 20.72
C THR A 1 5.80 -9.55 20.78
N ALA A 2 5.28 -8.39 21.20
CA ALA A 2 6.07 -7.15 21.33
C ALA A 2 7.38 -7.32 22.11
N ARG A 3 7.31 -7.85 23.34
CA ARG A 3 8.50 -8.15 24.15
C ARG A 3 9.51 -9.06 23.46
N LEU A 4 9.05 -10.14 22.83
CA LEU A 4 9.91 -11.07 22.09
C LEU A 4 10.65 -10.35 20.95
N ASN A 5 9.98 -9.46 20.21
CA ASN A 5 10.63 -8.68 19.16
C ASN A 5 11.74 -7.76 19.70
N LEU A 6 11.57 -7.20 20.91
CA LEU A 6 12.60 -6.39 21.58
C LEU A 6 13.78 -7.23 22.07
N GLU A 7 13.51 -8.40 22.67
CA GLU A 7 14.56 -9.34 23.10
C GLU A 7 15.37 -9.88 21.91
N LEU A 8 14.70 -10.18 20.78
CA LEU A 8 15.34 -10.56 19.53
C LEU A 8 16.17 -9.42 18.92
N LEU A 9 15.71 -8.17 19.05
CA LEU A 9 16.50 -7.01 18.62
C LEU A 9 17.77 -6.87 19.48
N GLU A 10 17.65 -6.98 20.79
CA GLU A 10 18.83 -6.95 21.67
C GLU A 10 19.82 -8.07 21.30
N GLN A 11 19.32 -9.29 21.05
CA GLN A 11 20.14 -10.41 20.62
C GLN A 11 20.82 -10.16 19.27
N THR A 12 20.10 -9.65 18.25
CA THR A 12 20.70 -9.41 16.94
C THR A 12 21.73 -8.30 16.96
N LEU A 13 21.51 -7.24 17.74
CA LEU A 13 22.46 -6.13 17.85
C LEU A 13 23.74 -6.53 18.61
N ARG A 14 23.69 -7.56 19.47
CA ARG A 14 24.87 -8.15 20.12
C ARG A 14 25.68 -9.08 19.20
N ASN A 15 25.11 -9.52 18.07
CA ASN A 15 25.79 -10.40 17.13
C ASN A 15 26.74 -9.62 16.18
N HIS A 16 27.82 -9.07 16.73
CA HIS A 16 28.75 -8.22 15.98
C HIS A 16 29.48 -8.99 14.88
N GLU A 17 29.89 -10.23 15.13
CA GLU A 17 30.54 -11.08 14.13
C GLU A 17 29.60 -11.44 12.97
N GLY A 18 28.32 -11.67 13.28
CA GLY A 18 27.29 -11.86 12.25
C GLY A 18 27.18 -10.66 11.33
N TRP A 19 27.05 -9.44 11.88
CA TRP A 19 26.93 -8.23 11.08
C TRP A 19 28.22 -7.84 10.34
N SER A 20 29.39 -8.16 10.90
CA SER A 20 30.68 -7.87 10.26
C SER A 20 30.92 -8.74 9.02
N THR A 21 30.37 -9.96 9.00
CA THR A 21 30.44 -10.89 7.86
C THR A 21 29.22 -10.82 6.93
N TRP A 22 28.14 -10.17 7.37
CA TRP A 22 26.90 -10.02 6.62
C TRP A 22 27.12 -9.29 5.28
N THR A 23 26.93 -10.01 4.18
CA THR A 23 27.16 -9.57 2.80
C THR A 23 26.13 -10.25 1.88
N PRO A 24 24.83 -9.91 2.01
CA PRO A 24 23.81 -10.48 1.15
C PRO A 24 24.08 -10.12 -0.30
N HIS A 25 23.64 -10.98 -1.20
CA HIS A 25 23.66 -10.70 -2.63
C HIS A 25 22.69 -9.56 -2.95
N TRP A 26 23.15 -8.59 -3.75
CA TRP A 26 22.32 -7.52 -4.28
C TRP A 26 22.18 -7.71 -5.78
N ASP A 27 21.01 -8.15 -6.23
CA ASP A 27 20.69 -8.28 -7.65
C ASP A 27 20.00 -7.00 -8.14
N GLU A 28 20.70 -6.17 -8.91
CA GLU A 28 20.14 -4.95 -9.49
C GLU A 28 18.95 -5.23 -10.42
N GLY A 29 18.89 -6.42 -11.03
CA GLY A 29 17.80 -6.85 -11.89
C GLY A 29 16.46 -6.98 -11.15
N GLU A 30 16.49 -7.28 -9.84
CA GLU A 30 15.29 -7.35 -9.01
C GLU A 30 14.66 -5.97 -8.76
N PHE A 31 15.41 -4.89 -8.96
CA PHE A 31 15.02 -3.50 -8.72
C PHE A 31 14.96 -2.64 -10.00
N ALA A 32 14.94 -3.28 -11.17
CA ALA A 32 14.84 -2.60 -12.47
C ALA A 32 13.57 -1.72 -12.58
N GLY A 33 13.59 -0.73 -13.49
CA GLY A 33 12.40 0.05 -13.84
C GLY A 33 12.44 1.58 -13.65
N GLY A 34 13.61 2.21 -13.56
CA GLY A 34 13.74 3.67 -13.42
C GLY A 34 13.43 4.18 -12.00
N ASP A 35 13.78 5.45 -11.73
CA ASP A 35 13.62 6.15 -10.45
C ASP A 35 14.40 5.57 -9.27
N HIS A 36 15.74 5.50 -9.40
CA HIS A 36 16.62 5.14 -8.29
C HIS A 36 17.04 6.38 -7.50
N LEU A 37 16.73 6.40 -6.21
CA LEU A 37 17.32 7.37 -5.29
C LEU A 37 18.78 7.01 -5.04
N THR A 38 19.63 8.02 -5.05
CA THR A 38 21.02 7.88 -4.60
C THR A 38 21.05 7.92 -3.08
N VAL A 39 21.48 6.85 -2.43
CA VAL A 39 21.67 6.80 -0.98
C VAL A 39 23.09 7.21 -0.64
N MET A 40 23.24 8.29 0.14
CA MET A 40 24.55 8.80 0.57
C MET A 40 25.19 7.86 1.61
N GLN A 41 26.52 7.81 1.61
CA GLN A 41 27.29 7.04 2.60
C GLN A 41 27.04 7.61 4.01
N LEU A 42 26.87 6.72 4.99
CA LEU A 42 26.61 7.12 6.36
C LEU A 42 27.93 7.47 7.07
N HIS A 43 28.03 8.68 7.61
CA HIS A 43 29.21 9.08 8.39
C HIS A 43 29.24 8.37 9.75
N GLU A 44 30.44 8.16 10.30
CA GLU A 44 30.63 7.55 11.63
C GLU A 44 29.90 8.36 12.72
N SER A 45 29.98 9.69 12.66
CA SER A 45 29.28 10.58 13.60
C SER A 45 27.76 10.41 13.56
N THR A 46 27.17 10.23 12.37
CA THR A 46 25.74 9.96 12.18
C THR A 46 25.37 8.60 12.77
N ARG A 47 26.20 7.57 12.53
CA ARG A 47 26.01 6.24 13.11
C ARG A 47 26.09 6.26 14.64
N ASP A 48 27.01 7.02 15.22
CA ASP A 48 27.16 7.14 16.68
C ASP A 48 25.95 7.83 17.32
N LYS A 49 25.40 8.87 16.66
CA LYS A 49 24.12 9.48 17.07
C LYS A 49 22.98 8.46 17.04
N LEU A 50 22.84 7.72 15.93
CA LEU A 50 21.81 6.69 15.80
C LEU A 50 21.97 5.60 16.88
N LEU A 51 23.20 5.23 17.22
CA LEU A 51 23.50 4.25 18.26
C LEU A 51 22.99 4.71 19.63
N ALA A 52 23.35 5.93 20.03
CA ALA A 52 22.91 6.50 21.31
C ALA A 52 21.38 6.57 21.41
N ILE A 53 20.70 6.98 20.33
CA ILE A 53 19.23 7.04 20.29
C ILE A 53 18.61 5.63 20.31
N THR A 54 19.16 4.68 19.56
CA THR A 54 18.68 3.30 19.54
C THR A 54 18.77 2.67 20.93
N GLN A 55 19.87 2.88 21.64
CA GLN A 55 20.05 2.40 23.01
C GLN A 55 18.96 2.97 23.94
N SER A 56 18.66 4.26 23.85
CA SER A 56 17.61 4.92 24.62
C SER A 56 16.22 4.35 24.30
N PHE A 57 15.91 4.17 23.02
CA PHE A 57 14.61 3.64 22.56
C PHE A 57 14.41 2.20 23.02
N LEU A 58 15.43 1.36 22.85
CA LEU A 58 15.39 -0.05 23.26
C LEU A 58 15.22 -0.18 24.77
N HIS A 59 15.98 0.57 25.57
CA HIS A 59 15.87 0.52 27.02
C HIS A 59 14.47 0.89 27.49
N LYS A 60 13.92 1.98 26.95
CA LYS A 60 12.56 2.41 27.25
C LYS A 60 11.51 1.36 26.86
N ALA A 61 11.66 0.78 25.67
CA ALA A 61 10.72 -0.22 25.18
C ALA A 61 10.74 -1.49 26.06
N LEU A 62 11.92 -1.95 26.47
CA LEU A 62 12.07 -3.09 27.38
C LEU A 62 11.48 -2.81 28.76
N GLU A 63 11.63 -1.59 29.28
CA GLU A 63 11.05 -1.19 30.57
C GLU A 63 9.52 -1.25 30.57
N ILE A 64 8.88 -0.73 29.50
CA ILE A 64 7.41 -0.75 29.36
C ILE A 64 6.87 -2.18 29.30
N HIS A 65 7.60 -3.10 28.66
CA HIS A 65 7.21 -4.50 28.53
C HIS A 65 7.75 -5.40 29.65
N ARG A 66 8.32 -4.83 30.71
CA ARG A 66 8.82 -5.59 31.87
C ARG A 66 7.65 -6.06 32.73
N ASP A 67 7.50 -7.38 32.88
CA ASP A 67 6.50 -7.95 33.80
C ASP A 67 6.76 -7.47 35.24
N HIS A 68 5.87 -6.66 35.80
CA HIS A 68 5.81 -6.44 37.25
C HIS A 68 5.09 -7.63 37.88
N ASN A 69 5.72 -8.81 37.89
CA ASN A 69 5.23 -9.93 38.68
C ASN A 69 5.83 -9.84 40.09
N PRO A 70 5.06 -9.46 41.13
CA PRO A 70 5.60 -9.27 42.49
C PRO A 70 6.17 -10.57 43.09
N HIS A 71 5.81 -11.74 42.56
CA HIS A 71 6.31 -13.04 43.00
C HIS A 71 7.64 -13.48 42.37
N ASN A 72 8.18 -12.70 41.40
CA ASN A 72 9.53 -12.88 40.85
C ASN A 72 10.47 -11.74 41.28
N THR A 73 10.29 -11.23 42.49
CA THR A 73 11.35 -10.46 43.15
C THR A 73 12.46 -11.46 43.51
N PRO A 74 13.70 -11.30 42.99
CA PRO A 74 14.82 -12.04 43.55
C PRO A 74 14.92 -11.64 45.02
N PRO A 75 15.22 -12.56 45.95
CA PRO A 75 15.44 -12.16 47.34
C PRO A 75 16.56 -11.13 47.34
N SER A 76 16.30 -10.02 48.05
CA SER A 76 17.26 -8.98 48.38
C SER A 76 18.59 -9.62 48.80
N SER A 77 19.52 -9.74 47.85
CA SER A 77 20.84 -10.26 48.10
C SER A 77 21.77 -9.06 48.21
N HIS A 78 22.31 -8.96 49.41
CA HIS A 78 23.32 -8.00 49.82
C HIS A 78 24.34 -7.70 48.73
N HIS A 79 24.56 -6.40 48.54
CA HIS A 79 25.61 -5.83 47.71
C HIS A 79 26.95 -6.57 47.91
N SER A 80 27.34 -7.32 46.89
CA SER A 80 28.72 -7.74 46.66
C SER A 80 29.24 -6.96 45.44
N PRO A 81 30.20 -6.04 45.59
CA PRO A 81 30.78 -5.30 44.47
C PRO A 81 31.77 -6.22 43.75
N GLY A 82 31.29 -7.09 42.86
CA GLY A 82 32.20 -8.05 42.22
C GLY A 82 31.63 -9.03 41.19
N SER A 83 30.34 -9.01 40.87
CA SER A 83 29.84 -9.75 39.70
C SER A 83 29.33 -8.75 38.67
N HIS A 84 30.09 -8.61 37.58
CA HIS A 84 29.70 -7.83 36.41
C HIS A 84 28.35 -8.32 35.86
N SER A 85 27.27 -7.67 36.28
CA SER A 85 26.11 -7.46 35.41
C SER A 85 26.63 -6.60 34.27
N GLY A 86 27.06 -7.26 33.19
CA GLY A 86 27.67 -6.61 32.03
C GLY A 86 26.79 -5.46 31.58
N SER A 87 27.37 -4.28 31.44
CA SER A 87 26.68 -3.12 30.91
C SER A 87 25.90 -3.49 29.64
N ASN A 88 24.57 -3.35 29.65
CA ASN A 88 23.65 -3.74 28.57
C ASN A 88 23.76 -2.82 27.35
N PHE A 89 24.95 -2.66 26.77
CA PHE A 89 25.17 -1.87 25.56
C PHE A 89 24.95 -2.75 24.33
N VAL A 90 24.10 -2.29 23.42
CA VAL A 90 23.99 -2.84 22.06
C VAL A 90 24.87 -2.03 21.11
N LEU A 91 25.29 -2.61 19.98
CA LEU A 91 25.90 -1.85 18.89
C LEU A 91 25.02 -1.92 17.66
N LEU A 92 24.97 -0.82 16.90
CA LEU A 92 24.34 -0.84 15.59
C LEU A 92 25.18 -1.64 14.60
N PRO A 93 24.55 -2.27 13.59
CA PRO A 93 25.26 -2.83 12.45
C PRO A 93 26.28 -1.85 11.84
N PRO A 94 27.32 -2.35 11.15
CA PRO A 94 28.27 -1.50 10.43
C PRO A 94 27.58 -0.55 9.45
N ALA A 95 28.17 0.62 9.16
CA ALA A 95 27.60 1.63 8.26
C ALA A 95 27.17 1.03 6.90
N ARG A 96 28.01 0.19 6.29
CA ARG A 96 27.70 -0.54 5.05
C ARG A 96 26.41 -1.37 5.10
N VAL A 97 26.06 -1.91 6.27
CA VAL A 97 24.83 -2.70 6.48
C VAL A 97 23.62 -1.77 6.61
N LEU A 98 23.76 -0.67 7.35
CA LEU A 98 22.70 0.34 7.46
C LEU A 98 22.41 0.99 6.10
N GLU A 99 23.45 1.30 5.32
CA GLU A 99 23.34 1.79 3.95
C GLU A 99 22.63 0.79 3.03
N TYR A 100 22.91 -0.51 3.18
CA TYR A 100 22.20 -1.55 2.44
C TYR A 100 20.70 -1.51 2.74
N PHE A 101 20.32 -1.39 4.01
CA PHE A 101 18.91 -1.26 4.39
C PHE A 101 18.29 0.03 3.85
N LEU A 102 18.99 1.16 3.90
CA LEU A 102 18.50 2.42 3.33
C LEU A 102 18.32 2.33 1.79
N ARG A 103 19.19 1.62 1.07
CA ARG A 103 19.02 1.34 -0.36
C ARG A 103 17.80 0.47 -0.63
N SER A 104 17.59 -0.57 0.19
CA SER A 104 16.39 -1.41 0.11
C SER A 104 15.11 -0.59 0.35
N TYR A 105 15.12 0.31 1.35
CA TYR A 105 14.04 1.25 1.61
C TYR A 105 13.73 2.16 0.41
N ALA A 106 14.76 2.78 -0.17
CA ALA A 106 14.63 3.64 -1.34
C ALA A 106 13.99 2.90 -2.53
N ASN A 107 14.35 1.63 -2.76
CA ASN A 107 13.82 0.88 -3.88
C ASN A 107 12.39 0.36 -3.68
N SER A 108 11.99 0.10 -2.44
CA SER A 108 10.75 -0.61 -2.12
C SER A 108 9.64 0.30 -1.56
N PHE A 109 9.99 1.39 -0.87
CA PHE A 109 9.01 2.30 -0.26
C PHE A 109 8.91 3.62 -1.03
N GLU A 110 10.02 4.31 -1.26
CA GLU A 110 10.04 5.65 -1.90
C GLU A 110 9.48 5.64 -3.33
N ARG A 111 9.61 4.50 -4.03
CA ARG A 111 8.98 4.29 -5.34
C ARG A 111 7.45 4.43 -5.32
N TYR A 112 6.81 4.16 -4.20
CA TYR A 112 5.36 4.26 -4.02
C TYR A 112 4.95 5.49 -3.21
N TYR A 113 5.81 5.91 -2.28
CA TYR A 113 5.60 7.09 -1.44
C TYR A 113 6.79 8.03 -1.64
N PRO A 114 6.77 8.88 -2.69
CA PRO A 114 7.93 9.68 -3.07
C PRO A 114 8.08 10.87 -2.12
N LEU A 115 8.89 10.69 -1.07
CA LEU A 115 9.06 11.62 0.05
C LEU A 115 10.49 12.19 0.11
N THR A 116 11.43 11.63 -0.65
CA THR A 116 12.80 12.13 -0.80
C THR A 116 12.95 13.03 -2.03
N SER A 117 13.30 14.30 -1.81
CA SER A 117 13.51 15.28 -2.87
C SER A 117 14.88 15.15 -3.55
N ARG A 118 15.04 15.75 -4.75
CA ARG A 118 16.34 15.86 -5.48
C ARG A 118 16.95 14.52 -5.91
N GLY A 119 16.24 13.41 -5.70
CA GLY A 119 16.73 12.07 -6.00
C GLY A 119 17.85 11.58 -5.07
N ILE A 120 18.04 12.20 -3.89
CA ILE A 120 19.14 11.88 -2.96
C ILE A 120 18.59 11.67 -1.56
N LEU A 121 18.79 10.47 -1.01
CA LEU A 121 18.53 10.15 0.40
C LEU A 121 19.81 10.39 1.20
N ASP A 122 19.90 11.53 1.89
CA ASP A 122 21.01 11.86 2.77
C ASP A 122 20.59 11.83 4.25
N ALA A 123 20.85 10.69 4.89
CA ALA A 123 20.59 10.52 6.32
C ALA A 123 21.49 11.43 7.19
N ASN A 124 22.67 11.84 6.71
CA ASN A 124 23.55 12.75 7.44
C ASN A 124 22.95 14.15 7.49
N GLU A 125 22.43 14.65 6.36
CA GLU A 125 21.75 15.94 6.29
C GLU A 125 20.50 15.94 7.19
N LEU A 126 19.70 14.88 7.15
CA LEU A 126 18.51 14.74 8.02
C LEU A 126 18.86 14.84 9.51
N LEU A 127 19.91 14.15 9.97
CA LEU A 127 20.33 14.20 11.38
C LEU A 127 21.12 15.46 11.76
N HIS A 128 21.53 16.27 10.79
CA HIS A 128 22.19 17.55 11.03
C HIS A 128 21.20 18.71 11.10
N CYS A 129 20.18 18.72 10.23
CA CYS A 129 19.28 19.84 10.04
C CYS A 129 18.05 19.83 10.96
N TYR A 130 17.68 18.66 11.52
CA TYR A 130 16.43 18.49 12.28
C TYR A 130 16.67 18.04 13.71
N TYR A 131 15.60 18.07 14.51
CA TYR A 131 15.62 17.63 15.91
C TYR A 131 16.15 16.19 16.02
N ASP A 132 17.32 16.02 16.67
CA ASP A 132 18.12 14.80 16.68
C ASP A 132 17.28 13.53 16.93
N ARG A 133 16.34 13.58 17.89
CA ARG A 133 15.52 12.41 18.26
C ARG A 133 14.44 12.08 17.23
N ALA A 134 13.80 13.07 16.61
CA ALA A 134 12.79 12.84 15.57
C ALA A 134 13.44 12.37 14.26
N ALA A 135 14.54 13.01 13.86
CA ALA A 135 15.30 12.62 12.68
C ALA A 135 15.91 11.21 12.82
N SER A 136 16.48 10.89 13.98
CA SER A 136 16.98 9.55 14.26
C SER A 136 15.86 8.50 14.25
N LEU A 137 14.68 8.84 14.78
CA LEU A 137 13.52 7.96 14.72
C LEU A 137 13.10 7.69 13.28
N LEU A 138 13.05 8.73 12.43
CA LEU A 138 12.74 8.58 11.01
C LEU A 138 13.75 7.66 10.32
N VAL A 139 15.05 7.89 10.50
CA VAL A 139 16.10 7.06 9.87
C VAL A 139 16.08 5.63 10.38
N LEU A 140 15.83 5.39 11.67
CA LEU A 140 15.68 4.03 12.21
C LEU A 140 14.44 3.32 11.62
N MET A 141 13.35 4.05 11.40
CA MET A 141 12.17 3.50 10.69
C MET A 141 12.46 3.21 9.22
N MET A 142 13.21 4.06 8.51
CA MET A 142 13.67 3.79 7.14
C MET A 142 14.54 2.52 7.08
N ILE A 143 15.47 2.36 8.03
CA ILE A 143 16.29 1.14 8.16
C ILE A 143 15.40 -0.09 8.41
N ALA A 144 14.44 0.00 9.33
CA ALA A 144 13.54 -1.12 9.65
C ALA A 144 12.65 -1.53 8.47
N GLN A 145 12.18 -0.53 7.69
CA GLN A 145 11.41 -0.74 6.48
C GLN A 145 12.26 -1.38 5.38
N GLY A 146 13.50 -0.92 5.21
CA GLY A 146 14.45 -1.53 4.28
C GLY A 146 14.82 -2.96 4.66
N SER A 147 14.97 -3.26 5.94
CA SER A 147 15.28 -4.61 6.41
C SER A 147 14.12 -5.59 6.28
N MET A 148 12.86 -5.10 6.23
CA MET A 148 11.67 -5.93 6.09
C MET A 148 11.63 -6.72 4.77
N ASN A 149 12.24 -6.17 3.71
CA ASN A 149 12.24 -6.77 2.37
C ASN A 149 13.41 -7.75 2.14
N ILE A 150 14.17 -8.07 3.18
CA ILE A 150 15.36 -8.92 3.07
C ILE A 150 15.09 -10.27 3.73
N PRO A 151 15.22 -11.40 3.00
CA PRO A 151 14.95 -12.73 3.52
C PRO A 151 16.11 -13.28 4.37
N SER A 152 16.46 -12.56 5.46
CA SER A 152 17.47 -12.97 6.45
C SER A 152 16.85 -12.97 7.85
N LYS A 153 17.26 -13.95 8.67
CA LYS A 153 16.80 -14.06 10.06
C LYS A 153 17.18 -12.83 10.88
N GLU A 154 18.39 -12.33 10.68
CA GLU A 154 18.94 -11.13 11.34
C GLU A 154 18.14 -9.89 10.94
N ALA A 155 17.85 -9.72 9.65
CA ALA A 155 17.03 -8.62 9.15
C ALA A 155 15.60 -8.65 9.72
N MET A 156 14.98 -9.83 9.82
CA MET A 156 13.66 -9.99 10.44
C MET A 156 13.65 -9.63 11.93
N MET A 157 14.67 -10.03 12.68
CA MET A 157 14.82 -9.70 14.11
C MET A 157 15.00 -8.19 14.29
N LEU A 158 15.83 -7.57 13.44
CA LEU A 158 16.05 -6.13 13.41
C LEU A 158 14.75 -5.37 13.11
N THR A 159 14.03 -5.71 12.03
CA THR A 159 12.75 -5.11 11.66
C THR A 159 11.77 -5.17 12.83
N GLY A 160 11.52 -6.36 13.37
CA GLY A 160 10.52 -6.57 14.41
C GLY A 160 10.73 -5.68 15.63
N GLY A 161 11.95 -5.66 16.17
CA GLY A 161 12.21 -4.87 17.37
C GLY A 161 12.43 -3.38 17.12
N LEU A 162 13.02 -2.97 15.98
CA LEU A 162 13.12 -1.54 15.65
C LEU A 162 11.72 -0.93 15.46
N THR A 163 10.81 -1.65 14.81
CA THR A 163 9.40 -1.21 14.67
C THR A 163 8.79 -0.93 16.03
N GLU A 164 8.93 -1.84 16.99
CA GLU A 164 8.31 -1.72 18.31
C GLU A 164 8.97 -0.63 19.16
N ALA A 165 10.31 -0.55 19.15
CA ALA A 165 11.04 0.47 19.89
C ALA A 165 10.76 1.89 19.34
N CYS A 166 10.71 2.03 18.01
CA CYS A 166 10.37 3.30 17.37
C CYS A 166 8.90 3.66 17.58
N ARG A 167 7.96 2.72 17.52
CA ARG A 167 6.53 2.96 17.81
C ARG A 167 6.31 3.58 19.19
N ILE A 168 6.93 2.99 20.21
CA ILE A 168 6.88 3.49 21.60
C ILE A 168 7.47 4.91 21.69
N SER A 169 8.62 5.12 21.03
CA SER A 169 9.33 6.40 21.07
C SER A 169 8.61 7.50 20.29
N LEU A 170 7.91 7.13 19.20
CA LEU A 170 7.09 8.01 18.38
C LEU A 170 5.89 8.52 19.19
N PHE A 171 5.20 7.61 19.89
CA PHE A 171 4.09 7.99 20.75
C PHE A 171 4.54 8.91 21.89
N ASP A 172 5.65 8.60 22.56
CA ASP A 172 6.23 9.45 23.62
C ASP A 172 6.61 10.84 23.13
N LEU A 173 7.14 10.95 21.90
CA LEU A 173 7.51 12.24 21.32
C LEU A 173 6.27 13.13 21.14
N ILE A 174 5.17 12.55 20.68
CA ILE A 174 3.90 13.26 20.48
C ILE A 174 3.24 13.60 21.82
N GLU A 175 3.23 12.66 22.77
CA GLU A 175 2.62 12.85 24.09
C GLU A 175 3.31 13.96 24.89
N ARG A 176 4.64 14.06 24.82
CA ARG A 176 5.41 15.11 25.49
C ARG A 176 5.24 16.48 24.85
N ASN A 177 4.93 16.54 23.56
CA ASN A 177 4.75 17.79 22.84
C ASN A 177 3.71 17.63 21.72
N VAL A 178 2.47 18.03 22.00
CA VAL A 178 1.35 17.91 21.06
C VAL A 178 1.60 18.59 19.71
N ILE A 179 2.46 19.62 19.64
CA ILE A 179 2.83 20.29 18.39
C ILE A 179 3.47 19.29 17.40
N MET A 180 4.17 18.28 17.92
CA MET A 180 4.79 17.22 17.12
C MET A 180 3.77 16.38 16.34
N SER A 181 2.48 16.41 16.71
CA SER A 181 1.42 15.72 15.95
C SER A 181 1.22 16.27 14.53
N GLY A 182 1.65 17.50 14.27
CA GLY A 182 1.66 18.13 12.94
C GLY A 182 3.05 18.28 12.32
N ASP A 183 4.09 17.78 12.99
CA ASP A 183 5.47 17.90 12.50
C ASP A 183 5.72 16.94 11.32
N PRO A 184 6.30 17.40 10.19
CA PRO A 184 6.51 16.57 9.01
C PRO A 184 7.38 15.33 9.24
N ILE A 185 8.43 15.42 10.09
CA ILE A 185 9.33 14.29 10.36
C ILE A 185 8.60 13.24 11.21
N VAL A 186 7.80 13.68 12.16
CA VAL A 186 6.98 12.81 13.01
C VAL A 186 5.87 12.15 12.21
N LEU A 187 5.17 12.90 11.36
CA LEU A 187 4.14 12.37 10.47
C LEU A 187 4.71 11.40 9.43
N HIS A 188 5.90 11.64 8.90
CA HIS A 188 6.60 10.69 8.01
C HIS A 188 6.98 9.42 8.79
N SER A 189 7.50 9.55 10.00
CA SER A 189 7.81 8.40 10.85
C SER A 189 6.57 7.56 11.17
N ALA A 190 5.44 8.21 11.45
CA ALA A 190 4.15 7.57 11.68
C ALA A 190 3.59 6.87 10.43
N LEU A 191 3.81 7.45 9.25
CA LEU A 191 3.46 6.84 7.97
C LEU A 191 4.25 5.54 7.76
N LEU A 192 5.59 5.59 7.92
CA LEU A 192 6.45 4.41 7.82
C LEU A 192 6.04 3.32 8.79
N PHE A 193 5.82 3.67 10.06
CA PHE A 193 5.36 2.73 11.07
C PHE A 193 4.05 2.07 10.65
N THR A 194 3.08 2.85 10.19
CA THR A 194 1.75 2.36 9.82
C THR A 194 1.83 1.38 8.66
N VAL A 195 2.56 1.72 7.58
CA VAL A 195 2.73 0.84 6.41
C VAL A 195 3.48 -0.42 6.80
N GLN A 196 4.61 -0.28 7.51
CA GLN A 196 5.44 -1.40 7.93
C GLN A 196 4.67 -2.39 8.79
N ALA A 197 3.98 -1.89 9.82
CA ALA A 197 3.25 -2.71 10.77
C ALA A 197 2.01 -3.36 10.14
N ALA A 198 1.31 -2.68 9.22
CA ALA A 198 0.15 -3.23 8.50
C ALA A 198 0.50 -4.48 7.67
N TRP A 199 1.72 -4.53 7.12
CA TRP A 199 2.18 -5.59 6.23
C TRP A 199 3.29 -6.45 6.83
N SER A 200 3.51 -6.42 8.15
CA SER A 200 4.66 -7.08 8.78
C SER A 200 4.56 -8.61 8.85
N GLY A 201 3.35 -9.16 8.72
CA GLY A 201 3.06 -10.57 8.98
C GLY A 201 3.06 -10.94 10.47
N ASP A 202 3.34 -9.99 11.36
CA ASP A 202 3.21 -10.13 12.81
C ASP A 202 1.83 -9.66 13.25
N LYS A 203 0.99 -10.58 13.72
CA LYS A 203 -0.41 -10.29 14.06
C LYS A 203 -0.54 -9.11 15.04
N TRP A 204 0.33 -9.01 16.04
CA TRP A 204 0.27 -7.92 17.01
C TRP A 204 0.55 -6.57 16.36
N GLN A 205 1.58 -6.50 15.52
CA GLN A 205 1.92 -5.27 14.78
C GLN A 205 0.81 -4.87 13.79
N MET A 206 0.24 -5.84 13.08
CA MET A 206 -0.87 -5.60 12.14
C MET A 206 -2.10 -5.06 12.87
N ASP A 207 -2.48 -5.66 14.01
CA ASP A 207 -3.64 -5.22 14.80
C ASP A 207 -3.43 -3.82 15.39
N ILE A 208 -2.24 -3.51 15.93
CA ILE A 208 -1.96 -2.20 16.50
C ILE A 208 -1.88 -1.09 15.44
N ALA A 209 -1.38 -1.40 14.24
CA ALA A 209 -1.38 -0.46 13.11
C ALA A 209 -2.82 -0.03 12.75
N MET A 210 -3.75 -0.99 12.72
CA MET A 210 -5.17 -0.72 12.45
C MET A 210 -5.82 0.20 13.49
N GLY A 211 -5.41 0.10 14.76
CA GLY A 211 -5.87 1.01 15.82
C GLY A 211 -5.22 2.39 15.73
N GLN A 212 -3.90 2.44 15.60
CA GLN A 212 -3.14 3.70 15.64
C GLN A 212 -3.31 4.54 14.36
N ARG A 213 -3.68 3.95 13.21
CA ARG A 213 -4.00 4.73 12.00
C ARG A 213 -5.11 5.76 12.25
N GLY A 214 -6.14 5.42 13.03
CA GLY A 214 -7.22 6.33 13.36
C GLY A 214 -6.76 7.53 14.18
N MET A 215 -5.83 7.30 15.11
CA MET A 215 -5.17 8.35 15.89
C MET A 215 -4.35 9.28 14.99
N TYR A 216 -3.52 8.74 14.10
CA TYR A 216 -2.71 9.56 13.18
C TYR A 216 -3.57 10.34 12.19
N PHE A 217 -4.69 9.79 11.73
CA PHE A 217 -5.62 10.50 10.85
C PHE A 217 -6.30 11.66 11.58
N ALA A 218 -6.66 11.49 12.85
CA ALA A 218 -7.15 12.59 13.68
C ALA A 218 -6.08 13.68 13.84
N MET A 219 -4.82 13.31 14.10
CA MET A 219 -3.71 14.26 14.18
C MET A 219 -3.53 15.08 12.88
N LEU A 220 -3.57 14.41 11.72
CA LEU A 220 -3.50 15.09 10.42
C LEU A 220 -4.61 16.12 10.26
N ARG A 221 -5.86 15.78 10.60
CA ARG A 221 -7.00 16.73 10.56
C ARG A 221 -6.76 17.94 11.45
N HIS A 222 -6.35 17.71 12.69
CA HIS A 222 -6.15 18.79 13.65
C HIS A 222 -4.91 19.66 13.36
N SER A 223 -3.94 19.16 12.59
CA SER A 223 -2.76 19.93 12.20
C SER A 223 -3.01 20.96 11.08
N GLY A 224 -4.18 20.91 10.42
CA GLY A 224 -4.52 21.82 9.32
C GLY A 224 -3.65 21.64 8.06
N VAL A 225 -3.04 20.46 7.88
CA VAL A 225 -2.22 20.16 6.68
C VAL A 225 -3.06 19.73 5.48
N LEU A 226 -4.32 19.35 5.69
CA LEU A 226 -5.26 18.96 4.63
C LEU A 226 -5.90 20.17 3.93
N GLU A 227 -5.89 21.32 4.58
CA GLU A 227 -6.52 22.55 4.11
C GLU A 227 -5.67 23.27 3.05
N HIS A 228 -6.34 24.07 2.21
CA HIS A 228 -5.63 24.96 1.29
C HIS A 228 -4.94 26.06 2.08
N ARG A 229 -3.61 26.11 2.03
CA ARG A 229 -2.83 27.21 2.61
C ARG A 229 -2.59 28.26 1.54
N SER A 230 -3.36 29.35 1.58
CA SER A 230 -3.09 30.53 0.75
C SER A 230 -1.77 31.15 1.20
N HIS A 231 -0.71 30.92 0.44
CA HIS A 231 0.49 31.75 0.57
C HIS A 231 0.15 33.12 -0.01
N ALA A 232 0.12 34.16 0.82
CA ALA A 232 0.12 35.52 0.30
C ALA A 232 1.35 35.64 -0.62
N PRO A 233 1.18 36.09 -1.88
CA PRO A 233 2.33 36.29 -2.75
C PRO A 233 3.30 37.22 -2.02
N ALA A 234 4.57 36.82 -1.95
CA ALA A 234 5.60 37.70 -1.42
C ALA A 234 5.47 39.05 -2.13
N ALA A 235 5.49 40.15 -1.37
CA ALA A 235 5.37 41.48 -1.94
C ALA A 235 6.33 41.62 -3.15
N PRO A 236 5.87 42.21 -4.26
CA PRO A 236 6.61 42.24 -5.54
C PRO A 236 7.99 42.93 -5.47
N ASP A 237 8.33 43.55 -4.35
CA ASP A 237 9.61 44.24 -4.10
C ASP A 237 10.77 43.33 -3.73
N ARG A 238 10.56 42.01 -3.51
CA ARG A 238 11.67 41.05 -3.42
C ARG A 238 11.75 40.26 -4.72
N ARG A 239 12.76 40.56 -5.55
CA ARG A 239 13.28 39.60 -6.54
C ARG A 239 13.80 38.39 -5.76
N ALA A 240 12.90 37.48 -5.38
CA ALA A 240 13.27 36.25 -4.70
C ALA A 240 14.27 35.52 -5.60
N ASN A 241 15.45 35.22 -5.06
CA ASN A 241 16.45 34.47 -5.81
C ASN A 241 15.85 33.09 -6.18
N THR A 242 16.15 32.57 -7.36
CA THR A 242 15.62 31.29 -7.84
C THR A 242 15.89 30.15 -6.84
N ASP A 243 17.02 30.17 -6.12
CA ASP A 243 17.31 29.22 -5.04
C ASP A 243 16.32 29.29 -3.87
N GLN A 244 15.86 30.50 -3.51
CA GLN A 244 14.87 30.69 -2.44
C GLN A 244 13.50 30.17 -2.89
N LEU A 245 13.08 30.52 -4.10
CA LEU A 245 11.84 30.03 -4.69
C LEU A 245 11.83 28.50 -4.78
N TRP A 246 12.93 27.90 -5.24
CA TRP A 246 13.06 26.46 -5.33
C TRP A 246 13.02 25.80 -3.94
N SER A 247 13.71 26.36 -2.95
CA SER A 247 13.71 25.86 -1.58
C SER A 247 12.32 25.91 -0.94
N GLU A 248 11.59 27.01 -1.12
CA GLU A 248 10.20 27.16 -0.66
C GLU A 248 9.26 26.18 -1.38
N TRP A 249 9.43 26.03 -2.70
CA TRP A 249 8.66 25.07 -3.49
C TRP A 249 8.89 23.63 -2.99
N ILE A 250 10.14 23.22 -2.74
CA ILE A 250 10.48 21.90 -2.20
C ILE A 250 9.76 21.68 -0.87
N GLN A 251 9.79 22.63 0.06
CA GLN A 251 9.09 22.48 1.35
C GLN A 251 7.59 22.30 1.18
N ASN A 252 6.97 23.03 0.27
CA ASN A 252 5.53 22.92 0.02
C ASN A 252 5.19 21.61 -0.71
N GLU A 253 6.05 21.16 -1.62
CA GLU A 253 5.91 19.89 -2.32
C GLU A 253 6.11 18.69 -1.37
N SER A 254 7.09 18.74 -0.46
CA SER A 254 7.28 17.75 0.61
C SER A 254 6.03 17.57 1.44
N ARG A 255 5.35 18.67 1.80
CA ARG A 255 4.09 18.63 2.57
C ARG A 255 2.97 17.98 1.77
N SER A 256 2.78 18.37 0.51
CA SER A 256 1.78 17.76 -0.38
C SER A 256 2.02 16.25 -0.52
N ARG A 257 3.26 15.84 -0.83
CA ARG A 257 3.64 14.43 -0.98
C ARG A 257 3.40 13.63 0.30
N LEU A 258 3.72 14.18 1.47
CA LEU A 258 3.45 13.54 2.76
C LEU A 258 1.95 13.39 3.04
N VAL A 259 1.17 14.45 2.86
CA VAL A 259 -0.29 14.42 3.07
C VAL A 259 -0.96 13.39 2.14
N TYR A 260 -0.61 13.41 0.86
CA TYR A 260 -1.21 12.52 -0.11
C TYR A 260 -0.69 11.08 -0.02
N SER A 261 0.50 10.86 0.55
CA SER A 261 0.96 9.52 0.95
C SER A 261 0.05 8.90 2.02
N TRP A 262 -0.45 9.70 2.96
CA TRP A 262 -1.43 9.21 3.95
C TRP A 262 -2.78 8.82 3.32
N VAL A 263 -3.19 9.50 2.23
CA VAL A 263 -4.39 9.11 1.45
C VAL A 263 -4.20 7.74 0.81
N MET A 264 -3.01 7.47 0.26
CA MET A 264 -2.68 6.17 -0.30
C MET A 264 -2.68 5.06 0.76
N VAL A 265 -2.18 5.35 1.98
CA VAL A 265 -2.24 4.40 3.11
C VAL A 265 -3.67 4.12 3.54
N ASP A 266 -4.50 5.16 3.69
CA ASP A 266 -5.93 4.99 3.99
C ASP A 266 -6.61 4.11 2.94
N GLN A 267 -6.30 4.33 1.66
CA GLN A 267 -6.85 3.55 0.57
C GLN A 267 -6.46 2.08 0.63
N ASP A 268 -5.16 1.78 0.72
CA ASP A 268 -4.64 0.41 0.71
C ASP A 268 -5.16 -0.38 1.90
N MET A 269 -5.06 0.19 3.11
CA MET A 269 -5.56 -0.48 4.30
C MET A 269 -7.07 -0.70 4.21
N SER A 270 -7.84 0.29 3.75
CA SER A 270 -9.29 0.16 3.66
C SER A 270 -9.72 -0.88 2.61
N LEU A 271 -9.00 -0.95 1.49
CA LEU A 271 -9.23 -1.91 0.41
C LEU A 271 -9.05 -3.37 0.88
N PHE A 272 -7.93 -3.66 1.56
CA PHE A 272 -7.60 -5.02 1.97
C PHE A 272 -8.29 -5.47 3.26
N HIS A 273 -8.85 -4.55 4.05
CA HIS A 273 -9.63 -4.86 5.24
C HIS A 273 -11.15 -4.78 5.00
N ASP A 274 -11.60 -4.53 3.76
CA ASP A 274 -13.02 -4.36 3.40
C ASP A 274 -13.75 -3.33 4.27
N THR A 275 -13.04 -2.25 4.61
CA THR A 275 -13.56 -1.13 5.39
C THR A 275 -13.69 0.12 4.51
N ALA A 276 -14.55 1.06 4.91
CA ALA A 276 -14.62 2.34 4.24
C ALA A 276 -13.31 3.13 4.50
N PRO A 277 -12.76 3.82 3.49
CA PRO A 277 -11.72 4.82 3.71
C PRO A 277 -12.13 5.81 4.80
N LEU A 278 -11.20 6.12 5.70
CA LEU A 278 -11.48 6.96 6.86
C LEU A 278 -11.44 8.45 6.51
N PHE A 279 -10.77 8.84 5.43
CA PHE A 279 -10.84 10.20 4.92
C PHE A 279 -11.99 10.36 3.92
N SER A 280 -12.62 11.52 3.94
CA SER A 280 -13.49 11.98 2.85
C SER A 280 -12.69 12.81 1.85
N VAL A 281 -13.00 12.65 0.56
CA VAL A 281 -12.43 13.48 -0.51
C VAL A 281 -12.63 14.98 -0.29
N THR A 282 -13.69 15.36 0.42
CA THR A 282 -14.01 16.76 0.73
C THR A 282 -13.00 17.43 1.67
N GLU A 283 -12.22 16.64 2.41
CA GLU A 283 -11.21 17.11 3.35
C GLU A 283 -9.92 17.56 2.66
N PHE A 284 -9.65 17.07 1.44
CA PHE A 284 -8.39 17.32 0.73
C PHE A 284 -8.45 18.57 -0.15
N ALA A 285 -8.19 19.72 0.47
CA ALA A 285 -8.10 21.01 -0.20
C ALA A 285 -6.66 21.45 -0.50
N ALA A 286 -5.66 20.79 0.10
CA ALA A 286 -4.25 21.01 -0.20
C ALA A 286 -3.92 20.65 -1.67
N PRO A 287 -3.03 21.38 -2.36
CA PRO A 287 -2.59 21.03 -3.71
C PRO A 287 -2.00 19.63 -3.79
N MET A 288 -2.37 18.85 -4.80
CA MET A 288 -1.75 17.54 -5.05
C MET A 288 -0.27 17.69 -5.40
N PRO A 289 0.51 16.60 -5.25
CA PRO A 289 1.90 16.57 -5.72
C PRO A 289 2.00 16.91 -7.21
N ASP A 290 3.04 17.67 -7.52
CA ASP A 290 3.42 18.05 -8.87
C ASP A 290 4.22 16.92 -9.54
N THR A 291 4.60 17.11 -10.80
CA THR A 291 5.37 16.12 -11.56
C THR A 291 6.71 15.76 -10.90
N ASP A 292 7.08 14.48 -10.97
CA ASP A 292 8.34 13.98 -10.42
C ASP A 292 9.57 14.61 -11.09
N ARG A 293 9.43 15.16 -12.31
CA ARG A 293 10.48 15.94 -12.97
C ARG A 293 10.90 17.17 -12.14
N LEU A 294 9.94 17.88 -11.54
CA LEU A 294 10.23 19.02 -10.67
C LEU A 294 10.81 18.58 -9.34
N TRP A 295 10.30 17.46 -8.81
CA TRP A 295 10.72 16.90 -7.53
C TRP A 295 12.16 16.38 -7.54
N HIS A 296 12.60 15.82 -8.68
CA HIS A 296 13.93 15.26 -8.87
C HIS A 296 14.96 16.25 -9.44
N ALA A 297 14.57 17.50 -9.70
CA ALA A 297 15.52 18.53 -10.13
C ALA A 297 16.69 18.62 -9.12
N LYS A 298 17.92 18.76 -9.62
CA LYS A 298 19.16 18.77 -8.81
C LYS A 298 19.68 20.17 -8.54
N SER A 299 19.13 21.18 -9.21
CA SER A 299 19.49 22.59 -9.03
C SER A 299 18.31 23.53 -9.24
N ALA A 300 18.41 24.75 -8.70
CA ALA A 300 17.40 25.78 -8.88
C ALA A 300 17.21 26.17 -10.35
N ALA A 301 18.31 26.17 -11.13
CA ALA A 301 18.28 26.47 -12.56
C ALA A 301 17.53 25.40 -13.36
N GLU A 302 17.80 24.12 -13.08
CA GLU A 302 17.08 22.99 -13.67
C GLU A 302 15.59 23.03 -13.30
N TRP A 303 15.28 23.22 -12.02
CA TRP A 303 13.90 23.34 -11.54
C TRP A 303 13.16 24.47 -12.25
N SER A 304 13.75 25.66 -12.34
CA SER A 304 13.17 26.84 -13.00
C SER A 304 12.83 26.54 -14.46
N SER A 305 13.75 25.92 -15.19
CA SER A 305 13.52 25.54 -16.59
C SER A 305 12.41 24.51 -16.76
N ILE A 306 12.28 23.55 -15.84
CA ILE A 306 11.20 22.55 -15.89
C ILE A 306 9.87 23.20 -15.48
N PHE A 307 9.89 24.12 -14.51
CA PHE A 307 8.70 24.79 -13.99
C PHE A 307 8.01 25.62 -15.08
N GLU A 308 8.78 26.33 -15.91
CA GLU A 308 8.25 27.04 -17.09
C GLU A 308 7.53 26.11 -18.08
N GLN A 309 8.05 24.89 -18.27
CA GLN A 309 7.45 23.92 -19.20
C GLN A 309 6.19 23.27 -18.63
N VAL A 310 6.19 22.97 -17.32
CA VAL A 310 5.07 22.27 -16.67
C VAL A 310 3.90 23.22 -16.43
N HIS A 311 4.19 24.46 -16.05
CA HIS A 311 3.19 25.48 -15.72
C HIS A 311 3.17 26.60 -16.75
N GLU A 312 3.14 26.27 -18.04
CA GLU A 312 3.17 27.26 -19.12
C GLU A 312 1.94 28.19 -19.06
N PHE A 313 2.17 29.51 -19.03
CA PHE A 313 1.10 30.50 -19.09
C PHE A 313 0.85 30.97 -20.52
N SER A 314 -0.43 31.14 -20.86
CA SER A 314 -0.84 31.76 -22.12
C SER A 314 -0.25 33.18 -22.22
N GLY A 315 0.45 33.45 -23.33
CA GLY A 315 1.05 34.77 -23.60
C GLY A 315 2.54 34.90 -23.28
N GLY A 316 3.23 33.80 -22.91
CA GLY A 316 4.70 33.77 -22.77
C GLY A 316 5.24 34.48 -21.52
N PHE A 317 4.39 34.74 -20.53
CA PHE A 317 4.82 35.22 -19.23
C PHE A 317 5.51 34.10 -18.45
N SER A 318 6.59 34.44 -17.75
CA SER A 318 7.28 33.51 -16.86
C SER A 318 6.32 33.00 -15.78
N SER A 319 6.25 31.67 -15.64
CA SER A 319 5.46 31.04 -14.57
C SER A 319 6.23 30.92 -13.27
N VAL A 320 7.56 31.06 -13.29
CA VAL A 320 8.41 30.99 -12.10
C VAL A 320 8.05 32.12 -11.13
N GLY A 321 7.81 31.75 -9.86
CA GLY A 321 7.40 32.69 -8.82
C GLY A 321 5.89 33.03 -8.81
N SER A 322 5.11 32.49 -9.73
CA SER A 322 3.63 32.66 -9.74
C SER A 322 2.91 31.95 -8.60
N GLY A 323 3.56 30.96 -7.98
CA GLY A 323 2.92 30.06 -7.02
C GLY A 323 2.02 29.00 -7.66
N ALA A 324 2.10 28.78 -8.97
CA ALA A 324 1.36 27.72 -9.66
C ALA A 324 1.58 26.35 -9.01
N ARG A 325 0.48 25.63 -8.79
CA ARG A 325 0.44 24.29 -8.21
C ARG A 325 -0.71 23.50 -8.82
N PRO A 326 -0.64 22.15 -8.81
CA PRO A 326 -1.75 21.32 -9.25
C PRO A 326 -3.03 21.53 -8.43
N LEU A 327 -4.15 21.09 -9.00
CA LEU A 327 -5.44 21.05 -8.31
C LEU A 327 -5.35 20.25 -7.00
N SER A 328 -6.26 20.52 -6.07
CA SER A 328 -6.49 19.63 -4.94
C SER A 328 -7.19 18.35 -5.40
N LEU A 329 -7.09 17.24 -4.66
CA LEU A 329 -7.82 16.01 -4.98
C LEU A 329 -9.33 16.24 -5.01
N ARG A 330 -9.84 17.10 -4.11
CA ARG A 330 -11.25 17.50 -4.10
C ARG A 330 -11.66 18.16 -5.41
N ASP A 331 -10.86 19.09 -5.92
CA ASP A 331 -11.18 19.85 -7.12
C ASP A 331 -10.99 19.01 -8.39
N LEU A 332 -9.94 18.18 -8.45
CA LEU A 332 -9.76 17.20 -9.51
C LEU A 332 -10.96 16.25 -9.59
N PHE A 333 -11.42 15.73 -8.45
CA PHE A 333 -12.56 14.82 -8.42
C PHE A 333 -13.86 15.50 -8.90
N ARG A 334 -14.04 16.81 -8.66
CA ARG A 334 -15.17 17.58 -9.20
C ARG A 334 -15.14 17.62 -10.73
N HIS A 335 -14.00 17.97 -11.32
CA HIS A 335 -13.84 17.96 -12.79
C HIS A 335 -13.99 16.56 -13.37
N PHE A 336 -13.51 15.54 -12.67
CA PHE A 336 -13.68 14.14 -13.07
C PHE A 336 -15.15 13.73 -13.09
N LEU A 337 -15.94 14.09 -12.08
CA LEU A 337 -17.37 13.83 -12.05
C LEU A 337 -18.12 14.57 -13.16
N ALA A 338 -17.72 15.82 -13.43
CA ALA A 338 -18.31 16.66 -14.48
C ALA A 338 -17.90 16.27 -15.91
N ASP A 339 -17.04 15.27 -16.08
CA ASP A 339 -16.49 14.84 -17.38
C ASP A 339 -15.68 15.94 -18.11
N GLU A 340 -15.03 16.81 -17.32
CA GLU A 340 -14.31 17.99 -17.83
C GLU A 340 -12.80 17.73 -18.02
N MET A 341 -12.32 16.54 -17.68
CA MET A 341 -10.89 16.21 -17.70
C MET A 341 -10.27 16.35 -19.09
N ILE A 342 -10.89 15.73 -20.10
CA ILE A 342 -10.43 15.79 -21.48
C ILE A 342 -10.74 17.15 -22.11
N PRO A 343 -11.96 17.72 -22.00
CA PRO A 343 -12.29 19.02 -22.56
C PRO A 343 -11.39 20.17 -22.08
N LEU A 344 -11.01 20.17 -20.80
CA LEU A 344 -10.12 21.18 -20.23
C LEU A 344 -8.63 20.86 -20.40
N GLY A 345 -8.29 19.75 -21.04
CA GLY A 345 -6.89 19.35 -21.26
C GLY A 345 -6.14 19.07 -19.95
N ILE A 346 -6.83 18.63 -18.90
CA ILE A 346 -6.20 18.35 -17.60
C ILE A 346 -5.43 17.04 -17.71
N GLU A 347 -4.10 17.15 -17.77
CA GLU A 347 -3.19 16.02 -17.71
C GLU A 347 -2.96 15.58 -16.27
N MET A 348 -2.80 14.27 -16.06
CA MET A 348 -2.57 13.70 -14.74
C MET A 348 -1.29 12.89 -14.71
N THR A 349 -0.54 13.03 -13.64
CA THR A 349 0.59 12.14 -13.33
C THR A 349 0.07 10.78 -12.81
N PRO A 350 0.89 9.71 -12.83
CA PRO A 350 0.54 8.45 -12.18
C PRO A 350 0.16 8.60 -10.70
N LEU A 351 0.80 9.52 -9.98
CA LEU A 351 0.46 9.79 -8.58
C LEU A 351 -0.92 10.45 -8.45
N GLN A 352 -1.27 11.39 -9.33
CA GLN A 352 -2.61 12.00 -9.31
C GLN A 352 -3.70 10.97 -9.70
N MET A 353 -3.41 10.09 -10.67
CA MET A 353 -4.29 8.96 -11.01
C MET A 353 -4.46 7.98 -9.84
N ARG A 354 -3.39 7.70 -9.09
CA ARG A 354 -3.40 6.87 -7.86
C ARG A 354 -4.39 7.45 -6.85
N LEU A 355 -4.34 8.77 -6.64
CA LEU A 355 -5.16 9.47 -5.66
C LEU A 355 -6.63 9.55 -6.08
N LEU A 356 -6.92 9.69 -7.37
CA LEU A 356 -8.29 9.72 -7.90
C LEU A 356 -9.05 8.40 -7.66
N LEU A 357 -8.35 7.27 -7.50
CA LEU A 357 -8.97 5.99 -7.13
C LEU A 357 -9.54 5.99 -5.71
N HIS A 358 -9.04 6.84 -4.79
CA HIS A 358 -9.51 6.88 -3.40
C HIS A 358 -11.00 7.23 -3.27
N PRO A 359 -11.52 8.34 -3.86
CA PRO A 359 -12.95 8.61 -3.82
C PRO A 359 -13.80 7.57 -4.56
N LEU A 360 -13.29 6.98 -5.64
CA LEU A 360 -14.00 5.91 -6.37
C LEU A 360 -14.14 4.65 -5.51
N GLN A 361 -13.08 4.25 -4.80
CA GLN A 361 -13.13 3.17 -3.83
C GLN A 361 -14.13 3.45 -2.71
N SER A 362 -14.16 4.67 -2.18
CA SER A 362 -15.13 5.08 -1.15
C SER A 362 -16.57 4.87 -1.62
N LEU A 363 -16.89 5.27 -2.87
CA LEU A 363 -18.21 5.09 -3.45
C LEU A 363 -18.58 3.61 -3.65
N VAL A 364 -17.66 2.80 -4.20
CA VAL A 364 -17.87 1.34 -4.34
C VAL A 364 -18.12 0.71 -2.98
N CYS A 365 -17.29 1.02 -1.98
CA CYS A 365 -17.41 0.49 -0.63
C CYS A 365 -18.76 0.86 0.00
N GLN A 366 -19.16 2.12 -0.10
CA GLN A 366 -20.43 2.62 0.44
C GLN A 366 -21.64 1.86 -0.14
N TYR A 367 -21.73 1.74 -1.46
CA TYR A 367 -22.87 1.05 -2.08
C TYR A 367 -22.84 -0.46 -1.87
N SER A 368 -21.65 -1.08 -1.84
CA SER A 368 -21.51 -2.51 -1.56
C SER A 368 -21.91 -2.86 -0.12
N GLN A 369 -21.50 -2.04 0.85
CA GLN A 369 -21.92 -2.19 2.25
C GLN A 369 -23.42 -1.99 2.40
N LEU A 370 -23.99 -0.98 1.75
CA LEU A 370 -25.43 -0.75 1.78
C LEU A 370 -26.21 -1.92 1.15
N LEU A 371 -25.70 -2.51 0.07
CA LEU A 371 -26.31 -3.71 -0.53
C LEU A 371 -26.35 -4.89 0.44
N SER A 372 -25.35 -5.04 1.29
CA SER A 372 -25.31 -6.11 2.30
C SER A 372 -26.37 -5.98 3.40
N CYS A 373 -26.98 -4.80 3.56
CA CYS A 373 -28.02 -4.55 4.55
C CYS A 373 -29.43 -5.01 4.11
N PHE A 374 -29.65 -5.23 2.81
CA PHE A 374 -30.96 -5.69 2.33
C PHE A 374 -31.17 -7.17 2.67
N SER A 375 -32.38 -7.51 3.12
CA SER A 375 -32.73 -8.89 3.45
C SER A 375 -32.92 -9.75 2.20
N ASP A 376 -32.32 -10.94 2.19
CA ASP A 376 -32.50 -11.95 1.13
C ASP A 376 -33.85 -12.69 1.21
N THR A 377 -34.61 -12.48 2.29
CA THR A 377 -35.90 -13.14 2.50
C THR A 377 -36.98 -12.43 1.69
N PRO A 378 -37.73 -13.11 0.80
CA PRO A 378 -38.87 -12.54 0.11
C PRO A 378 -40.03 -12.36 1.11
N GLY A 379 -39.94 -11.35 1.96
CA GLY A 379 -40.98 -10.99 2.90
C GLY A 379 -42.09 -10.21 2.19
N LYS A 380 -43.35 -10.62 2.42
CA LYS A 380 -44.56 -9.83 2.12
C LYS A 380 -44.62 -8.56 2.99
N ARG A 381 -43.63 -7.68 2.88
CA ARG A 381 -43.73 -6.34 3.47
C ARG A 381 -44.42 -5.44 2.45
N THR A 382 -45.47 -4.76 2.90
CA THR A 382 -46.00 -3.57 2.24
C THR A 382 -44.83 -2.59 2.07
N GLN A 383 -44.19 -2.62 0.90
CA GLN A 383 -43.06 -1.75 0.62
C GLN A 383 -43.58 -0.31 0.66
N SER A 384 -43.10 0.46 1.63
CA SER A 384 -43.37 1.89 1.66
C SER A 384 -42.92 2.48 0.32
N PRO A 385 -43.72 3.34 -0.34
CA PRO A 385 -43.34 3.97 -1.61
C PRO A 385 -42.09 4.85 -1.50
N ARG A 386 -41.60 5.12 -0.27
CA ARG A 386 -40.36 5.86 0.01
C ARG A 386 -39.21 4.96 0.50
N ALA A 387 -39.37 3.65 0.49
CA ALA A 387 -38.33 2.73 0.92
C ALA A 387 -37.20 2.68 -0.12
N MET A 388 -35.96 2.83 0.35
CA MET A 388 -34.79 2.59 -0.48
C MET A 388 -34.70 1.10 -0.82
N THR A 389 -34.33 0.77 -2.06
CA THR A 389 -34.35 -0.62 -2.53
C THR A 389 -32.97 -1.10 -2.97
N ALA A 390 -32.76 -2.41 -2.90
CA ALA A 390 -31.57 -3.05 -3.44
C ALA A 390 -31.41 -2.80 -4.95
N ALA A 391 -32.53 -2.66 -5.69
CA ALA A 391 -32.49 -2.30 -7.11
C ALA A 391 -31.94 -0.88 -7.32
N SER A 392 -32.49 0.12 -6.60
CA SER A 392 -31.99 1.50 -6.70
C SER A 392 -30.52 1.64 -6.29
N THR A 393 -30.08 0.85 -5.31
CA THR A 393 -28.69 0.85 -4.84
C THR A 393 -27.75 0.23 -5.88
N ARG A 394 -28.19 -0.82 -6.60
CA ARG A 394 -27.42 -1.41 -7.71
C ARG A 394 -27.23 -0.42 -8.85
N VAL A 395 -28.26 0.33 -9.23
CA VAL A 395 -28.13 1.37 -10.26
C VAL A 395 -27.08 2.42 -9.87
N ARG A 396 -27.02 2.82 -8.60
CA ARG A 396 -25.95 3.72 -8.12
C ARG A 396 -24.56 3.09 -8.18
N LEU A 397 -24.45 1.79 -7.91
CA LEU A 397 -23.18 1.08 -8.07
C LEU A 397 -22.76 0.99 -9.55
N GLU A 398 -23.70 0.79 -10.47
CA GLU A 398 -23.47 0.80 -11.92
C GLU A 398 -22.99 2.19 -12.42
N GLU A 399 -23.53 3.28 -11.87
CA GLU A 399 -23.02 4.64 -12.11
C GLU A 399 -21.54 4.77 -11.67
N VAL A 400 -21.18 4.18 -10.53
CA VAL A 400 -19.78 4.18 -10.05
C VAL A 400 -18.89 3.27 -10.90
N GLN A 401 -19.38 2.13 -11.39
CA GLN A 401 -18.66 1.31 -12.37
C GLN A 401 -18.39 2.08 -13.67
N SER A 402 -19.32 2.94 -14.10
CA SER A 402 -19.11 3.83 -15.25
C SER A 402 -18.01 4.86 -14.99
N LEU A 403 -17.93 5.39 -13.75
CA LEU A 403 -16.82 6.24 -13.34
C LEU A 403 -15.49 5.48 -13.29
N LEU A 404 -15.47 4.24 -12.82
CA LEU A 404 -14.28 3.38 -12.88
C LEU A 404 -13.83 3.19 -14.34
N GLN A 405 -14.75 2.90 -15.25
CA GLN A 405 -14.42 2.80 -16.68
C GLN A 405 -13.80 4.10 -17.22
N ARG A 406 -14.37 5.26 -16.88
CA ARG A 406 -13.78 6.57 -17.24
C ARG A 406 -12.36 6.73 -16.72
N TRP A 407 -12.08 6.29 -15.48
CA TRP A 407 -10.72 6.30 -14.95
C TRP A 407 -9.78 5.38 -15.77
N PHE A 408 -10.26 4.19 -16.15
CA PHE A 408 -9.49 3.25 -16.97
C PHE A 408 -9.20 3.81 -18.37
N ASP A 409 -10.16 4.49 -19.00
CA ASP A 409 -9.95 5.14 -20.30
C ASP A 409 -8.86 6.24 -20.22
N LEU A 410 -8.83 7.00 -19.13
CA LEU A 410 -7.77 7.97 -18.85
C LEU A 410 -6.41 7.29 -18.67
N ALA A 411 -6.38 6.16 -17.94
CA ALA A 411 -5.18 5.34 -17.76
C ALA A 411 -4.65 4.79 -19.10
N GLU A 412 -5.51 4.28 -19.97
CA GLU A 412 -5.11 3.82 -21.31
C GLU A 412 -4.58 4.97 -22.16
N ARG A 413 -5.20 6.15 -22.10
CA ARG A 413 -4.71 7.35 -22.79
C ARG A 413 -3.32 7.74 -22.32
N TYR A 414 -3.07 7.70 -21.01
CA TYR A 414 -1.75 7.96 -20.43
C TYR A 414 -0.71 6.95 -20.95
N LEU A 415 -1.04 5.66 -20.98
CA LEU A 415 -0.14 4.58 -21.40
C LEU A 415 0.15 4.53 -22.90
N LYS A 416 -0.69 5.17 -23.72
CA LYS A 416 -0.38 5.39 -25.15
C LYS A 416 0.74 6.41 -25.35
N ALA A 417 0.90 7.35 -24.42
CA ALA A 417 1.89 8.41 -24.49
C ALA A 417 3.14 8.16 -23.62
N ASN A 418 3.03 7.32 -22.59
CA ASN A 418 4.06 7.13 -21.58
C ASN A 418 4.35 5.63 -21.33
N PRO A 419 5.61 5.27 -21.02
CA PRO A 419 5.93 3.90 -20.64
C PRO A 419 5.28 3.52 -19.30
N MET A 420 5.04 2.23 -19.11
CA MET A 420 4.55 1.70 -17.84
C MET A 420 5.60 1.87 -16.74
N CYS A 421 5.29 2.68 -15.72
CA CYS A 421 6.09 2.75 -14.49
C CYS A 421 5.45 1.89 -13.38
N ALA A 422 6.23 1.59 -12.34
CA ALA A 422 5.78 0.74 -11.23
C ALA A 422 4.54 1.29 -10.52
N LEU A 423 4.46 2.61 -10.31
CA LEU A 423 3.31 3.25 -9.68
C LEU A 423 2.06 3.11 -10.55
N MET A 424 2.17 3.31 -11.86
CA MET A 424 1.04 3.16 -12.78
C MET A 424 0.56 1.70 -12.85
N GLN A 425 1.49 0.75 -12.84
CA GLN A 425 1.15 -0.67 -12.79
C GLN A 425 0.44 -1.03 -11.48
N THR A 426 0.86 -0.45 -10.34
CA THR A 426 0.15 -0.54 -9.06
C THR A 426 -1.24 0.10 -9.13
N ASN A 427 -1.40 1.24 -9.79
CA ASN A 427 -2.71 1.88 -9.98
C ASN A 427 -3.68 0.96 -10.71
N LEU A 428 -3.22 0.28 -11.76
CA LEU A 428 -4.04 -0.70 -12.48
C LEU A 428 -4.43 -1.88 -11.57
N ILE A 429 -3.52 -2.39 -10.74
CA ILE A 429 -3.86 -3.46 -9.78
C ILE A 429 -4.93 -2.96 -8.81
N VAL A 430 -4.75 -1.79 -8.21
CA VAL A 430 -5.72 -1.20 -7.27
C VAL A 430 -7.06 -0.95 -7.96
N PHE A 431 -7.06 -0.46 -9.21
CA PHE A 431 -8.26 -0.32 -10.03
C PHE A 431 -9.00 -1.65 -10.17
N HIS A 432 -8.33 -2.73 -10.60
CA HIS A 432 -8.99 -4.03 -10.76
C HIS A 432 -9.49 -4.58 -9.41
N LEU A 433 -8.78 -4.35 -8.30
CA LEU A 433 -9.24 -4.73 -6.96
C LEU A 433 -10.47 -3.94 -6.52
N ILE A 434 -10.56 -2.64 -6.85
CA ILE A 434 -11.76 -1.83 -6.59
C ILE A 434 -12.93 -2.31 -7.44
N SER A 435 -12.72 -2.57 -8.72
CA SER A 435 -13.76 -3.14 -9.60
C SER A 435 -14.24 -4.50 -9.11
N LEU A 436 -13.34 -5.36 -8.61
CA LEU A 436 -13.74 -6.62 -7.96
C LEU A 436 -14.68 -6.40 -6.79
N ASN A 437 -14.53 -5.32 -6.02
CA ASN A 437 -15.42 -5.02 -4.91
C ASN A 437 -16.82 -4.58 -5.36
N ALA A 438 -16.97 -4.11 -6.60
CA ALA A 438 -18.29 -3.81 -7.16
C ALA A 438 -19.06 -5.07 -7.56
N VAL A 439 -18.35 -6.18 -7.86
CA VAL A 439 -18.97 -7.42 -8.35
C VAL A 439 -18.79 -8.63 -7.43
N THR A 440 -18.09 -8.47 -6.32
CA THR A 440 -17.88 -9.53 -5.31
C THR A 440 -18.12 -9.03 -3.89
N ASN A 441 -18.48 -9.94 -2.99
CA ASN A 441 -18.54 -9.72 -1.55
C ASN A 441 -17.44 -10.56 -0.88
N PHE A 442 -16.25 -9.98 -0.77
CA PHE A 442 -15.09 -10.68 -0.22
C PHE A 442 -15.28 -11.15 1.25
N PRO A 443 -15.95 -10.38 2.14
CA PRO A 443 -16.29 -10.88 3.47
C PRO A 443 -17.17 -12.15 3.48
N GLU A 444 -18.07 -12.34 2.52
CA GLU A 444 -18.82 -13.61 2.37
C GLU A 444 -17.93 -14.73 1.83
N ILE A 445 -17.02 -14.43 0.89
CA ILE A 445 -16.02 -15.38 0.37
C ILE A 445 -15.12 -15.91 1.49
N GLU A 446 -14.61 -15.04 2.35
CA GLU A 446 -13.79 -15.47 3.47
C GLU A 446 -14.56 -16.29 4.50
N ARG A 447 -15.83 -15.95 4.77
CA ARG A 447 -16.71 -16.75 5.64
C ARG A 447 -16.93 -18.15 5.07
N LEU A 448 -17.07 -18.26 3.75
CA LEU A 448 -17.13 -19.54 3.05
C LEU A 448 -15.81 -20.32 3.22
N ALA A 449 -14.66 -19.69 3.02
CA ALA A 449 -13.34 -20.31 3.20
C ALA A 449 -13.09 -20.78 4.64
N ARG A 450 -13.59 -20.04 5.65
CA ARG A 450 -13.53 -20.43 7.07
C ARG A 450 -14.55 -21.49 7.48
N ARG A 451 -15.42 -21.93 6.56
CA ARG A 451 -16.52 -22.88 6.80
C ARG A 451 -17.48 -22.42 7.90
N GLU A 452 -17.63 -21.12 8.07
CA GLU A 452 -18.57 -20.58 9.05
C GLU A 452 -19.98 -20.96 8.60
N SER A 453 -20.75 -21.62 9.48
CA SER A 453 -22.15 -22.03 9.28
C SER A 453 -22.43 -23.00 8.11
N VAL A 454 -21.48 -23.86 7.73
CA VAL A 454 -21.65 -24.84 6.63
C VAL A 454 -22.22 -26.17 7.15
N ASP A 455 -23.44 -26.54 6.71
CA ASP A 455 -24.03 -27.87 6.97
C ASP A 455 -23.80 -28.87 5.81
N GLY A 456 -23.07 -28.46 4.76
CA GLY A 456 -22.65 -29.34 3.66
C GLY A 456 -23.67 -29.59 2.54
N ILE A 457 -24.82 -28.91 2.53
CA ILE A 457 -25.87 -29.09 1.52
C ILE A 457 -25.54 -28.30 0.24
N TYR A 458 -25.52 -28.96 -0.92
CA TYR A 458 -25.21 -28.33 -2.23
C TYR A 458 -26.07 -27.10 -2.55
N GLN A 459 -27.37 -27.15 -2.25
CA GLN A 459 -28.25 -25.99 -2.44
C GLN A 459 -27.77 -24.77 -1.64
N GLN A 460 -27.31 -24.95 -0.39
CA GLN A 460 -26.77 -23.86 0.42
C GLN A 460 -25.49 -23.28 -0.20
N LEU A 461 -24.65 -24.12 -0.84
CA LEU A 461 -23.45 -23.67 -1.55
C LEU A 461 -23.80 -22.76 -2.74
N VAL A 462 -24.80 -23.14 -3.55
CA VAL A 462 -25.30 -22.31 -4.67
C VAL A 462 -25.83 -20.97 -4.18
N TRP A 463 -26.61 -20.96 -3.08
CA TRP A 463 -27.12 -19.72 -2.49
C TRP A 463 -25.99 -18.84 -1.96
N ARG A 464 -24.98 -19.41 -1.30
CA ARG A 464 -23.81 -18.66 -0.81
C ARG A 464 -22.95 -18.10 -1.92
N HIS A 465 -22.73 -18.87 -2.98
CA HIS A 465 -21.99 -18.40 -4.15
C HIS A 465 -22.63 -17.13 -4.74
N LYS A 466 -23.95 -17.09 -4.88
CA LYS A 466 -24.68 -15.89 -5.34
C LYS A 466 -24.52 -14.67 -4.44
N ARG A 467 -24.21 -14.86 -3.15
CA ARG A 467 -23.87 -13.76 -2.23
C ARG A 467 -22.42 -13.32 -2.36
N CYS A 468 -21.55 -14.21 -2.83
CA CYS A 468 -20.12 -13.99 -2.99
C CYS A 468 -19.77 -13.28 -4.30
N ILE A 469 -20.39 -13.69 -5.41
CA ILE A 469 -20.05 -13.21 -6.76
C ILE A 469 -21.35 -12.82 -7.48
N ALA A 470 -21.46 -11.56 -7.87
CA ALA A 470 -22.60 -11.00 -8.57
C ALA A 470 -22.47 -11.13 -10.09
N ASP A 471 -21.27 -10.89 -10.63
CA ASP A 471 -20.92 -11.09 -12.05
C ASP A 471 -19.64 -11.94 -12.13
N VAL A 472 -19.76 -13.17 -12.64
CA VAL A 472 -18.67 -14.15 -12.66
C VAL A 472 -17.62 -13.77 -13.70
N GLU A 473 -18.03 -13.42 -14.91
CA GLU A 473 -17.10 -13.14 -16.00
C GLU A 473 -16.32 -11.84 -15.76
N GLU A 474 -16.96 -10.80 -15.19
CA GLU A 474 -16.27 -9.58 -14.77
C GLU A 474 -15.28 -9.92 -13.63
N ALA A 475 -15.69 -10.71 -12.63
CA ALA A 475 -14.80 -11.12 -11.55
C ALA A 475 -13.59 -11.93 -12.04
N VAL A 476 -13.79 -12.90 -12.93
CA VAL A 476 -12.73 -13.71 -13.54
C VAL A 476 -11.77 -12.85 -14.35
N PHE A 477 -12.30 -11.90 -15.14
CA PHE A 477 -11.49 -10.95 -15.90
C PHE A 477 -10.59 -10.11 -14.99
N HIS A 478 -11.14 -9.44 -13.97
CA HIS A 478 -10.36 -8.61 -13.07
C HIS A 478 -9.33 -9.43 -12.27
N CYS A 479 -9.68 -10.65 -11.84
CA CYS A 479 -8.73 -11.56 -11.19
C CYS A 479 -7.54 -11.87 -12.11
N GLY A 480 -7.79 -12.18 -13.38
CA GLY A 480 -6.75 -12.43 -14.37
C GLY A 480 -5.84 -11.23 -14.58
N GLN A 481 -6.40 -10.02 -14.67
CA GLN A 481 -5.59 -8.80 -14.83
C GLN A 481 -4.71 -8.53 -13.61
N VAL A 482 -5.19 -8.78 -12.38
CA VAL A 482 -4.36 -8.68 -11.17
C VAL A 482 -3.21 -9.69 -11.20
N PHE A 483 -3.47 -10.95 -11.55
CA PHE A 483 -2.40 -11.95 -11.72
C PHE A 483 -1.36 -11.48 -12.74
N ARG A 484 -1.81 -11.05 -13.93
CA ARG A 484 -0.94 -10.56 -15.00
C ARG A 484 -0.04 -9.43 -14.53
N LEU A 485 -0.64 -8.40 -13.93
CA LEU A 485 0.05 -7.19 -13.50
C LEU A 485 1.02 -7.44 -12.34
N VAL A 486 0.65 -8.27 -11.36
CA VAL A 486 1.55 -8.61 -10.24
C VAL A 486 2.73 -9.46 -10.73
N ARG A 487 2.47 -10.45 -11.58
CA ARG A 487 3.51 -11.37 -12.08
C ARG A 487 4.48 -10.67 -13.04
N SER A 488 4.03 -9.65 -13.77
CA SER A 488 4.90 -8.82 -14.61
C SER A 488 5.75 -7.81 -13.83
N MET A 489 5.52 -7.62 -12.53
CA MET A 489 6.41 -6.80 -11.70
C MET A 489 7.68 -7.57 -11.32
N PRO A 490 8.87 -6.94 -11.42
CA PRO A 490 10.09 -7.44 -10.80
C PRO A 490 9.89 -7.75 -9.31
N ARG A 491 10.56 -8.80 -8.83
CA ARG A 491 10.34 -9.36 -7.49
C ARG A 491 10.61 -8.37 -6.37
N GLY A 492 11.72 -7.63 -6.47
CA GLY A 492 12.20 -6.73 -5.43
C GLY A 492 11.39 -5.44 -5.29
N ILE A 493 10.45 -5.18 -6.21
CA ILE A 493 9.67 -3.94 -6.23
C ILE A 493 8.18 -4.15 -6.01
N ARG A 494 7.69 -5.38 -5.82
CA ARG A 494 6.25 -5.60 -5.62
C ARG A 494 5.76 -4.84 -4.37
N PRO A 495 4.60 -4.16 -4.41
CA PRO A 495 4.06 -3.44 -3.26
C PRO A 495 3.91 -4.36 -2.05
N SER A 496 4.12 -3.90 -0.81
CA SER A 496 4.11 -4.75 0.40
C SER A 496 2.85 -5.62 0.57
N TRP A 497 1.72 -5.18 0.02
CA TRP A 497 0.44 -5.88 0.04
C TRP A 497 0.22 -6.88 -1.11
N TRP A 498 1.17 -7.05 -2.03
CA TRP A 498 1.00 -7.85 -3.25
C TRP A 498 0.50 -9.28 -2.97
N ALA A 499 0.99 -9.92 -1.90
CA ALA A 499 0.56 -11.26 -1.50
C ALA A 499 -0.91 -11.30 -1.07
N ALA A 500 -1.41 -10.20 -0.46
CA ALA A 500 -2.83 -10.06 -0.13
C ALA A 500 -3.69 -9.93 -1.39
N ALA A 501 -3.20 -9.26 -2.44
CA ALA A 501 -3.88 -9.18 -3.72
C ALA A 501 -4.03 -10.57 -4.36
N ILE A 502 -2.95 -11.38 -4.37
CA ILE A 502 -2.97 -12.77 -4.85
C ILE A 502 -3.92 -13.64 -4.03
N TYR A 503 -3.91 -13.52 -2.70
CA TYR A 503 -4.86 -14.21 -1.84
C TYR A 503 -6.31 -13.85 -2.19
N ARG A 504 -6.59 -12.57 -2.39
CA ARG A 504 -7.94 -12.07 -2.70
C ARG A 504 -8.45 -12.64 -4.02
N VAL A 505 -7.70 -12.48 -5.11
CA VAL A 505 -8.13 -12.98 -6.42
C VAL A 505 -8.14 -14.51 -6.48
N GLY A 506 -7.22 -15.16 -5.77
CA GLY A 506 -7.19 -16.61 -5.62
C GLY A 506 -8.43 -17.17 -4.94
N LEU A 507 -8.90 -16.53 -3.87
CA LEU A 507 -10.13 -16.93 -3.19
C LEU A 507 -11.40 -16.65 -4.00
N ILE A 508 -11.42 -15.61 -4.83
CA ILE A 508 -12.53 -15.33 -5.73
C ILE A 508 -12.64 -16.44 -6.78
N LEU A 509 -11.55 -16.78 -7.47
CA LEU A 509 -11.52 -17.88 -8.44
C LEU A 509 -11.78 -19.24 -7.78
N TRP A 510 -11.24 -19.46 -6.58
CA TRP A 510 -11.53 -20.66 -5.79
C TRP A 510 -13.02 -20.77 -5.49
N THR A 511 -13.69 -19.68 -5.11
CA THR A 511 -15.13 -19.67 -4.82
C THR A 511 -15.96 -20.04 -6.05
N ASP A 512 -15.63 -19.47 -7.22
CA ASP A 512 -16.30 -19.80 -8.48
C ASP A 512 -16.14 -21.27 -8.85
N SER A 513 -14.94 -21.82 -8.68
CA SER A 513 -14.63 -23.23 -8.98
C SER A 513 -15.43 -24.25 -8.14
N LEU A 514 -16.04 -23.84 -7.02
CA LEU A 514 -16.84 -24.73 -6.17
C LEU A 514 -18.17 -25.14 -6.82
N LEU A 515 -18.71 -24.34 -7.74
CA LEU A 515 -19.97 -24.64 -8.43
C LEU A 515 -19.80 -25.33 -9.78
N GLN A 516 -18.62 -25.26 -10.40
CA GLN A 516 -18.42 -25.76 -11.76
C GLN A 516 -18.34 -27.30 -11.88
N LYS A 517 -18.49 -28.06 -10.78
CA LYS A 517 -18.38 -29.52 -10.77
C LYS A 517 -19.46 -30.27 -11.57
N ASP A 518 -20.61 -29.65 -11.89
CA ASP A 518 -21.76 -30.36 -12.48
C ASP A 518 -22.08 -30.00 -13.94
N ALA A 519 -21.35 -29.09 -14.58
CA ALA A 519 -21.63 -28.69 -15.97
C ALA A 519 -21.11 -29.69 -17.03
N VAL A 520 -20.36 -30.72 -16.63
CA VAL A 520 -19.76 -31.73 -17.53
C VAL A 520 -20.39 -33.12 -17.31
N SER A 521 -21.72 -33.18 -17.20
CA SER A 521 -22.45 -34.43 -17.49
C SER A 521 -22.84 -34.44 -18.97
N PRO A 522 -22.27 -35.32 -19.82
CA PRO A 522 -22.67 -35.43 -21.21
C PRO A 522 -24.00 -36.18 -21.31
N ASN A 523 -25.12 -35.49 -21.08
CA ASN A 523 -26.43 -36.01 -21.45
C ASN A 523 -27.07 -35.13 -22.53
N THR A 524 -26.97 -35.67 -23.75
CA THR A 524 -27.91 -35.56 -24.87
C THR A 524 -29.16 -34.71 -24.64
N ASN A 525 -29.14 -33.47 -25.14
CA ASN A 525 -30.14 -32.89 -26.07
C ASN A 525 -30.16 -31.36 -26.00
N GLY A 526 -29.63 -30.72 -27.06
CA GLY A 526 -30.10 -29.42 -27.57
C GLY A 526 -29.79 -28.14 -26.77
N MET A 527 -29.15 -27.17 -27.44
CA MET A 527 -29.13 -25.73 -27.12
C MET A 527 -28.27 -25.23 -25.94
N PHE A 528 -27.04 -25.71 -25.78
CA PHE A 528 -26.03 -25.02 -24.95
C PHE A 528 -25.00 -24.25 -25.80
N PRO A 529 -24.39 -23.16 -25.27
CA PRO A 529 -23.46 -22.32 -26.03
C PRO A 529 -22.27 -23.15 -26.48
N VAL A 530 -21.82 -22.97 -27.72
CA VAL A 530 -20.61 -23.60 -28.24
C VAL A 530 -19.45 -23.21 -27.32
N SER A 531 -18.76 -24.17 -26.69
CA SER A 531 -17.58 -23.90 -25.88
C SER A 531 -16.54 -23.17 -26.75
N GLY A 532 -16.36 -21.87 -26.51
CA GLY A 532 -15.35 -21.06 -27.17
C GLY A 532 -13.93 -21.56 -26.84
N PRO A 533 -12.91 -21.05 -27.54
CA PRO A 533 -11.52 -21.44 -27.27
C PRO A 533 -11.13 -21.15 -25.83
N SER A 534 -10.23 -21.96 -25.27
CA SER A 534 -9.61 -21.67 -23.99
C SER A 534 -8.66 -20.49 -24.09
N PHE A 535 -8.60 -19.64 -23.07
CA PHE A 535 -7.73 -18.47 -23.07
C PHE A 535 -7.19 -18.14 -21.67
N ALA A 536 -5.95 -17.67 -21.61
CA ALA A 536 -5.27 -17.34 -20.37
C ALA A 536 -5.68 -15.95 -19.88
N ILE A 537 -6.44 -15.90 -18.78
CA ILE A 537 -6.93 -14.64 -18.18
C ILE A 537 -5.80 -13.76 -17.65
N ASP A 538 -4.65 -14.37 -17.35
CA ASP A 538 -3.46 -13.76 -16.75
C ASP A 538 -2.33 -13.49 -17.76
N ALA A 539 -2.54 -13.76 -19.04
CA ALA A 539 -1.55 -13.54 -20.10
C ALA A 539 -2.02 -12.58 -21.21
N LEU A 540 -3.29 -12.18 -21.19
CA LEU A 540 -3.88 -11.33 -22.22
C LEU A 540 -4.23 -9.93 -21.67
N PRO A 541 -4.00 -8.86 -22.45
CA PRO A 541 -4.45 -7.51 -22.09
C PRO A 541 -5.98 -7.39 -22.14
N ALA A 542 -6.51 -6.33 -21.54
CA ALA A 542 -7.96 -6.13 -21.38
C ALA A 542 -8.72 -5.96 -22.72
N ASP A 543 -8.07 -5.38 -23.72
CA ASP A 543 -8.61 -5.15 -25.06
C ASP A 543 -8.50 -6.36 -25.99
N HIS A 544 -7.91 -7.47 -25.52
CA HIS A 544 -7.72 -8.65 -26.35
C HIS A 544 -9.08 -9.22 -26.80
N PRO A 545 -9.26 -9.61 -28.09
CA PRO A 545 -10.56 -10.05 -28.60
C PRO A 545 -11.21 -11.21 -27.84
N LEU A 546 -10.42 -12.14 -27.29
CA LEU A 546 -10.92 -13.24 -26.46
C LEU A 546 -11.48 -12.75 -25.11
N ILE A 547 -10.84 -11.74 -24.49
CA ILE A 547 -11.31 -11.13 -23.25
C ILE A 547 -12.60 -10.35 -23.51
N VAL A 548 -12.61 -9.52 -24.56
CA VAL A 548 -13.80 -8.75 -24.95
C VAL A 548 -14.98 -9.68 -25.28
N ARG A 549 -14.73 -10.78 -26.02
CA ARG A 549 -15.75 -11.77 -26.33
C ARG A 549 -16.27 -12.49 -25.09
N TYR A 550 -15.39 -12.83 -24.14
CA TYR A 550 -15.77 -13.43 -22.87
C TYR A 550 -16.69 -12.51 -22.06
N LEU A 551 -16.33 -11.23 -21.93
CA LEU A 551 -17.14 -10.24 -21.20
C LEU A 551 -18.48 -9.93 -21.88
N THR A 552 -18.48 -9.75 -23.20
CA THR A 552 -19.67 -9.28 -23.94
C THR A 552 -20.62 -10.38 -24.36
N LYS A 553 -20.09 -11.57 -24.72
CA LYS A 553 -20.88 -12.70 -25.23
C LYS A 553 -20.96 -13.87 -24.25
N ARG A 554 -20.21 -13.83 -23.13
CA ARG A 554 -20.14 -14.93 -22.16
C ARG A 554 -19.65 -16.24 -22.83
N GLU A 555 -18.75 -16.09 -23.81
CA GLU A 555 -18.19 -17.19 -24.62
C GLU A 555 -16.68 -17.33 -24.39
N GLY A 556 -16.22 -18.54 -24.08
CA GLY A 556 -14.80 -18.89 -23.90
C GLY A 556 -14.56 -19.70 -22.62
N LEU A 557 -13.43 -20.40 -22.55
CA LEU A 557 -13.04 -21.18 -21.38
C LEU A 557 -11.83 -20.54 -20.69
N PRO A 558 -12.02 -19.80 -19.58
CA PRO A 558 -10.92 -19.13 -18.91
C PRO A 558 -9.95 -20.14 -18.26
N CYS A 559 -8.66 -19.88 -18.38
CA CYS A 559 -7.59 -20.62 -17.72
C CYS A 559 -6.53 -19.66 -17.19
N VAL A 560 -5.66 -20.14 -16.31
CA VAL A 560 -4.48 -19.41 -15.81
C VAL A 560 -3.19 -20.04 -16.31
N SER A 561 -2.13 -19.25 -16.40
CA SER A 561 -0.84 -19.67 -16.95
C SER A 561 0.09 -20.14 -15.83
N LYS A 562 0.46 -21.43 -15.83
CA LYS A 562 1.47 -21.97 -14.92
C LYS A 562 2.86 -21.46 -15.26
N ARG A 563 3.79 -21.54 -14.31
CA ARG A 563 5.19 -21.09 -14.47
C ARG A 563 5.94 -21.73 -15.65
N HIS A 564 5.67 -23.01 -15.95
CA HIS A 564 6.26 -23.71 -17.10
C HIS A 564 5.56 -23.38 -18.44
N GLY A 565 4.63 -22.41 -18.46
CA GLY A 565 3.93 -21.95 -19.67
C GLY A 565 2.72 -22.77 -20.11
N SER A 566 2.28 -23.78 -19.34
CA SER A 566 1.03 -24.50 -19.67
C SER A 566 -0.16 -23.81 -19.03
N SER A 567 -1.33 -23.99 -19.64
CA SER A 567 -2.60 -23.51 -19.09
C SER A 567 -3.17 -24.47 -18.04
N MET A 568 -3.86 -23.91 -17.05
CA MET A 568 -4.65 -24.61 -16.05
C MET A 568 -6.08 -24.07 -16.04
N PRO A 569 -7.10 -24.91 -16.27
CA PRO A 569 -8.49 -24.49 -16.09
C PRO A 569 -8.75 -23.96 -14.66
N ILE A 570 -9.66 -23.00 -14.52
CA ILE A 570 -10.04 -22.43 -13.22
C ILE A 570 -11.18 -23.20 -12.52
N ASP A 571 -11.59 -24.35 -13.05
CA ASP A 571 -12.71 -25.17 -12.56
C ASP A 571 -12.33 -26.10 -11.37
N GLN A 572 -11.06 -26.11 -10.98
CA GLN A 572 -10.53 -26.99 -9.93
C GLN A 572 -10.07 -26.21 -8.69
N ALA A 573 -10.91 -26.21 -7.65
CA ALA A 573 -10.65 -25.52 -6.38
C ALA A 573 -9.27 -25.82 -5.76
N PHE A 574 -8.88 -27.09 -5.66
CA PHE A 574 -7.59 -27.46 -5.09
C PHE A 574 -6.42 -26.95 -5.95
N ALA A 575 -6.51 -27.13 -7.27
CA ALA A 575 -5.48 -26.68 -8.20
C ALA A 575 -5.35 -25.15 -8.20
N MET A 576 -6.46 -24.44 -8.04
CA MET A 576 -6.47 -22.98 -7.93
C MET A 576 -5.70 -22.47 -6.71
N LEU A 577 -5.91 -23.09 -5.54
CA LEU A 577 -5.17 -22.73 -4.32
C LEU A 577 -3.68 -23.06 -4.45
N GLN A 578 -3.33 -24.21 -5.03
CA GLN A 578 -1.95 -24.59 -5.27
C GLN A 578 -1.25 -23.63 -6.24
N HIS A 579 -1.93 -23.21 -7.30
CA HIS A 579 -1.42 -22.21 -8.23
C HIS A 579 -1.17 -20.87 -7.52
N CYS A 580 -2.04 -20.44 -6.61
CA CYS A 580 -1.80 -19.23 -5.83
C CYS A 580 -0.56 -19.36 -4.95
N VAL A 581 -0.33 -20.52 -4.32
CA VAL A 581 0.91 -20.80 -3.56
C VAL A 581 2.14 -20.69 -4.47
N GLU A 582 2.09 -21.28 -5.67
CA GLU A 582 3.17 -21.18 -6.66
C GLU A 582 3.46 -19.72 -7.06
N VAL A 583 2.42 -18.90 -7.25
CA VAL A 583 2.56 -17.46 -7.58
C VAL A 583 3.14 -16.67 -6.40
N ILE A 584 2.80 -17.02 -5.15
CA ILE A 584 3.44 -16.44 -3.96
C ILE A 584 4.93 -16.82 -3.93
N ASP A 585 5.29 -18.04 -4.28
CA ASP A 585 6.69 -18.49 -4.33
C ASP A 585 7.49 -17.82 -5.49
N GLU A 586 6.82 -17.12 -6.42
CA GLU A 586 7.49 -16.31 -7.46
C GLU A 586 8.00 -14.94 -6.93
N GLY A 587 7.55 -14.48 -5.76
CA GLY A 587 7.91 -13.17 -5.19
C GLY A 587 9.02 -13.21 -4.13
N ALA A 588 9.35 -12.03 -3.56
CA ALA A 588 10.26 -11.95 -2.42
C ALA A 588 9.61 -12.54 -1.16
N ALA A 589 10.36 -13.40 -0.44
CA ALA A 589 9.89 -14.02 0.79
C ALA A 589 9.88 -13.01 1.94
N THR A 590 8.70 -12.77 2.50
CA THR A 590 8.45 -11.92 3.66
C THR A 590 7.60 -12.68 4.66
N ARG A 591 7.64 -12.29 5.95
CA ARG A 591 6.74 -12.88 6.97
C ARG A 591 5.27 -12.80 6.57
N PHE A 592 4.87 -11.73 5.89
CA PHE A 592 3.50 -11.56 5.44
C PHE A 592 3.14 -12.51 4.30
N SER A 593 3.97 -12.60 3.25
CA SER A 593 3.75 -13.55 2.15
C SER A 593 3.76 -15.00 2.65
N ASP A 594 4.64 -15.34 3.58
CA ASP A 594 4.69 -16.68 4.19
C ASP A 594 3.43 -17.01 5.01
N GLY A 595 2.89 -16.01 5.70
CA GLY A 595 1.61 -16.11 6.40
C GLY A 595 0.45 -16.36 5.44
N ILE A 596 0.40 -15.65 4.31
CA ILE A 596 -0.59 -15.87 3.25
C ILE A 596 -0.44 -17.25 2.60
N ARG A 597 0.78 -17.64 2.24
CA ARG A 597 1.13 -18.96 1.71
C ARG A 597 0.60 -20.07 2.62
N SER A 598 0.89 -19.96 3.92
CA SER A 598 0.44 -20.93 4.93
C SER A 598 -1.09 -20.99 5.06
N LYS A 599 -1.81 -19.86 4.91
CA LYS A 599 -3.28 -19.84 4.90
C LYS A 599 -3.84 -20.59 3.70
N LEU A 600 -3.29 -20.37 2.50
CA LEU A 600 -3.72 -21.05 1.27
C LEU A 600 -3.46 -22.56 1.34
N GLU A 601 -2.28 -22.98 1.81
CA GLU A 601 -1.95 -24.40 2.00
C GLU A 601 -2.89 -25.07 3.01
N ARG A 602 -3.20 -24.40 4.12
CA ARG A 602 -4.17 -24.92 5.10
C ARG A 602 -5.55 -25.09 4.48
N LEU A 603 -6.02 -24.13 3.71
CA LEU A 603 -7.32 -24.22 3.03
C LEU A 603 -7.35 -25.38 2.02
N SER A 604 -6.24 -25.64 1.32
CA SER A 604 -6.14 -26.73 0.34
C SER A 604 -6.25 -28.13 0.95
N ARG A 605 -5.87 -28.30 2.23
CA ARG A 605 -5.87 -29.60 2.93
C ARG A 605 -7.23 -30.00 3.50
N GLY A 606 -8.19 -29.08 3.51
CA GLY A 606 -9.53 -29.29 4.05
C GLY A 606 -9.64 -28.88 5.51
#